data_AF-A0A2T7A8G4-F1
#
_entry.id   AF-A0A2T7A8G4-F1
#
_cell.length_a   1.000
_cell.length_b   1.000
_cell.length_c   1.000
_cell.angle_alpha   90.00
_cell.angle_beta   90.00
_cell.angle_gamma   90.00
#
_symmetry.space_group_name_H-M   'P 1'
#
loop_
_entity.id
_entity.type
_entity.pdbx_description
1 polymer ?
#
loop_
_entity_poly.entity_id
_entity_poly.type
_entity_poly.pdbx_seq_one_letter_code
_entity_poly.pdbx_strand_id
1 'polypeptide(L)'
;IKTKFPVARIKRIMQADEDVGKVAQVTPVVVSKALELFMVSLCDKAAIQARMRNSKRITAGHLKEAVLNEEQFDFLTDIIEKVPDIPPP
;
A
#
# COMPACT_ATOMS: atom_id res chain seq x y z
N ILE A 1 -19.02 -0.18 -14.22
CA ILE A 1 -17.75 -0.67 -13.64
C ILE A 1 -17.98 -0.91 -12.16
N LYS A 2 -17.85 -2.14 -11.65
CA LYS A 2 -17.99 -2.44 -10.22
C LYS A 2 -16.63 -2.25 -9.54
N THR A 3 -16.53 -1.30 -8.62
CA THR A 3 -15.30 -1.04 -7.85
C THR A 3 -15.24 -1.93 -6.60
N LYS A 4 -14.04 -2.32 -6.20
CA LYS A 4 -13.81 -3.10 -4.97
C LYS A 4 -13.88 -2.24 -3.71
N PHE A 5 -13.56 -0.95 -3.85
CA PHE A 5 -13.54 0.00 -2.75
C PHE A 5 -14.65 1.06 -2.91
N PRO A 6 -15.14 1.64 -1.80
CA PRO A 6 -16.13 2.71 -1.84
C PRO A 6 -15.56 3.97 -2.49
N VAL A 7 -16.07 4.32 -3.68
CA VAL A 7 -15.67 5.50 -4.46
C VAL A 7 -15.75 6.79 -3.63
N ALA A 8 -16.80 6.93 -2.81
CA ALA A 8 -16.99 8.10 -1.95
C ALA A 8 -15.89 8.23 -0.88
N ARG A 9 -15.37 7.12 -0.35
CA ARG A 9 -14.28 7.14 0.64
C ARG A 9 -12.96 7.54 -0.01
N ILE A 10 -12.67 7.00 -1.20
CA ILE A 10 -11.49 7.38 -1.99
C ILE A 10 -11.53 8.88 -2.28
N LYS A 11 -12.66 9.40 -2.77
CA LYS A 11 -12.82 10.83 -3.04
C LYS A 11 -12.55 11.69 -1.79
N ARG A 12 -13.06 11.30 -0.62
CA ARG A 12 -12.79 12.04 0.64
C ARG A 12 -11.32 12.04 1.03
N ILE A 13 -10.59 10.94 0.82
CA ILE A 13 -9.16 10.87 1.10
C ILE A 13 -8.38 11.75 0.12
N MET A 14 -8.73 11.73 -1.17
CA MET A 14 -8.11 12.60 -2.17
C MET A 14 -8.31 14.08 -1.84
N GLN A 15 -9.50 14.46 -1.37
CA GLN A 15 -9.84 15.85 -1.00
C GLN A 15 -9.47 16.19 0.45
N ALA A 16 -8.75 15.32 1.16
CA ALA A 16 -8.15 15.67 2.45
C ALA A 16 -6.89 16.52 2.26
N ASP A 17 -6.31 16.48 1.06
CA ASP A 17 -5.30 17.41 0.59
C ASP A 17 -5.99 18.71 0.16
N GLU A 18 -5.64 19.83 0.80
CA GLU A 18 -6.26 21.15 0.59
C GLU A 18 -6.02 21.70 -0.82
N ASP A 19 -4.95 21.25 -1.49
CA ASP A 19 -4.62 21.65 -2.86
C ASP A 19 -5.49 20.91 -3.90
N VAL A 20 -6.22 19.87 -3.48
CA VAL A 20 -7.10 19.07 -4.36
C VAL A 20 -8.51 19.65 -4.38
N GLY A 21 -8.82 20.42 -5.43
CA GLY A 21 -10.15 20.98 -5.67
C GLY A 21 -11.19 19.98 -6.18
N LYS A 22 -11.80 20.27 -7.33
CA LYS A 22 -12.85 19.41 -7.92
C LYS A 22 -12.25 18.18 -8.57
N VAL A 23 -12.69 17.00 -8.15
CA VAL A 23 -12.29 15.71 -8.72
C VAL A 23 -13.34 15.20 -9.69
N ALA A 24 -12.93 14.81 -10.91
CA ALA A 24 -13.82 14.20 -11.90
C ALA A 24 -14.36 12.84 -11.42
N GLN A 25 -15.59 12.47 -11.80
CA GLN A 25 -16.24 11.25 -11.32
C GLN A 25 -15.47 9.97 -11.66
N VAL A 26 -14.74 9.95 -12.77
CA VAL A 26 -13.94 8.79 -13.21
C VAL A 26 -12.68 8.59 -12.36
N THR A 27 -12.11 9.64 -11.79
CA THR A 27 -10.81 9.58 -11.11
C THR A 27 -10.82 8.63 -9.91
N PRO A 28 -11.77 8.72 -8.95
CA PRO A 28 -11.79 7.79 -7.81
C PRO A 28 -12.09 6.35 -8.21
N VAL A 29 -12.76 6.12 -9.35
CA VAL A 29 -13.01 4.78 -9.90
C VAL A 29 -11.71 4.15 -10.40
N VAL A 30 -10.89 4.91 -11.11
CA VAL A 30 -9.57 4.44 -11.58
C VAL A 30 -8.63 4.22 -10.39
N VAL A 31 -8.60 5.16 -9.43
CA VAL A 31 -7.83 5.00 -8.19
C VAL A 31 -8.26 3.75 -7.42
N SER A 32 -9.56 3.41 -7.39
CA SER A 32 -10.00 2.15 -6.79
C SER A 32 -9.36 0.92 -7.44
N LYS A 33 -9.12 0.94 -8.74
CA LYS A 33 -8.47 -0.19 -9.44
C LYS A 33 -6.97 -0.19 -9.19
N ALA A 34 -6.33 0.99 -9.21
CA ALA A 34 -4.92 1.12 -8.87
C ALA A 34 -4.65 0.65 -7.43
N LEU A 35 -5.51 1.01 -6.47
CA LEU A 35 -5.41 0.56 -5.08
C LEU A 35 -5.52 -0.96 -4.95
N GLU A 36 -6.41 -1.60 -5.73
CA GLU A 36 -6.50 -3.07 -5.76
C GLU A 36 -5.18 -3.70 -6.22
N LEU A 37 -4.62 -3.23 -7.33
CA LEU A 37 -3.36 -3.74 -7.87
C LEU A 37 -2.18 -3.45 -6.94
N PHE A 38 -2.16 -2.28 -6.32
CA PHE A 38 -1.17 -1.89 -5.34
C PHE A 38 -1.20 -2.80 -4.11
N MET A 39 -2.38 -3.08 -3.55
CA MET A 39 -2.51 -3.98 -2.40
C MET A 39 -2.05 -5.40 -2.73
N VAL A 40 -2.34 -5.91 -3.93
CA VAL A 40 -1.84 -7.22 -4.38
C VAL A 40 -0.32 -7.21 -4.44
N SER A 41 0.27 -6.21 -5.13
CA SER A 41 1.73 -6.09 -5.26
C SER A 41 2.43 -6.01 -3.91
N LEU A 42 1.95 -5.15 -3.00
CA LEU A 42 2.52 -5.00 -1.66
C LEU A 42 2.43 -6.31 -0.85
N CYS A 43 1.28 -6.99 -0.88
CA CYS A 43 1.10 -8.26 -0.18
C CYS A 43 2.01 -9.36 -0.74
N ASP A 44 2.15 -9.45 -2.07
CA ASP A 44 2.99 -10.45 -2.72
C ASP A 44 4.47 -10.24 -2.39
N LYS A 45 4.95 -8.99 -2.41
CA LYS A 45 6.32 -8.64 -2.03
C LYS A 45 6.59 -8.93 -0.55
N ALA A 46 5.66 -8.59 0.34
CA ALA A 46 5.77 -8.92 1.76
C ALA A 46 5.71 -10.43 2.02
N ALA A 47 4.93 -11.18 1.23
CA ALA A 47 4.90 -12.64 1.29
C ALA A 47 6.23 -13.26 0.89
N ILE A 48 6.93 -12.69 -0.11
CA ILE A 48 8.29 -13.13 -0.48
C ILE A 48 9.25 -12.95 0.70
N GLN A 49 9.26 -11.77 1.34
CA GLN A 49 10.10 -11.52 2.53
C GLN A 49 9.79 -12.50 3.67
N ALA A 50 8.51 -12.74 3.95
CA ALA A 50 8.08 -13.72 4.95
C ALA A 50 8.58 -15.13 4.65
N ARG A 51 8.49 -15.57 3.38
CA ARG A 51 8.99 -16.89 2.95
C ARG A 51 10.50 -17.01 3.05
N MET A 52 11.26 -15.96 2.71
CA MET A 52 12.72 -15.93 2.86
C MET A 52 13.15 -16.15 4.32
N ARG A 53 12.32 -15.70 5.27
CA ARG A 53 12.51 -15.89 6.71
C ARG A 53 11.83 -17.16 7.26
N ASN A 54 11.40 -18.10 6.40
CA ASN A 54 10.66 -19.31 6.78
C ASN A 54 9.37 -19.05 7.61
N SER A 55 8.80 -17.85 7.51
CA SER A 55 7.55 -17.49 8.19
C SER A 55 6.34 -17.88 7.34
N LYS A 56 5.34 -18.48 7.99
CA LYS A 56 4.01 -18.72 7.40
C LYS A 56 3.06 -17.53 7.54
N ARG A 57 3.49 -16.45 8.20
CA ARG A 57 2.70 -15.25 8.48
C ARG A 57 3.41 -14.00 8.01
N ILE A 58 2.68 -13.13 7.31
CA ILE A 58 3.12 -11.77 7.02
C ILE A 58 2.97 -10.93 8.30
N THR A 59 3.96 -10.10 8.58
CA THR A 59 4.00 -9.20 9.74
C THR A 59 4.34 -7.80 9.24
N ALA A 60 4.19 -6.79 10.10
CA ALA A 60 4.56 -5.43 9.74
C ALA A 60 6.04 -5.30 9.34
N GLY A 61 6.93 -6.08 9.96
CA GLY A 61 8.34 -6.11 9.58
C GLY A 61 8.59 -6.62 8.16
N HIS A 62 7.82 -7.62 7.69
CA HIS A 62 7.93 -8.10 6.31
C HIS A 62 7.44 -7.07 5.30
N LEU A 63 6.44 -6.25 5.69
CA LEU A 63 6.01 -5.10 4.90
C LEU A 63 7.11 -4.03 4.84
N LYS A 64 7.78 -3.76 5.97
CA LYS A 64 8.94 -2.85 6.02
C LYS A 64 10.04 -3.31 5.06
N GLU A 65 10.44 -4.57 5.12
CA GLU A 65 11.42 -5.15 4.21
C GLU A 65 10.97 -5.09 2.74
N ALA A 66 9.68 -5.33 2.46
CA ALA A 66 9.16 -5.25 1.10
C ALA A 66 9.21 -3.83 0.54
N VAL A 67 8.93 -2.81 1.36
CA VAL A 67 9.02 -1.40 0.99
C VAL A 67 10.48 -0.99 0.75
N LEU A 68 11.39 -1.35 1.65
CA LEU A 68 12.81 -0.99 1.53
C LEU A 68 13.51 -1.63 0.31
N ASN A 69 13.00 -2.78 -0.17
CA ASN A 69 13.56 -3.49 -1.32
C ASN A 69 12.89 -3.16 -2.66
N GLU A 70 11.88 -2.27 -2.68
CA GLU A 70 11.13 -1.91 -3.89
C GLU A 70 11.11 -0.40 -4.06
N GLU A 71 11.87 0.12 -5.02
CA GLU A 71 11.99 1.56 -5.29
C GLU A 71 10.63 2.24 -5.54
N GLN A 72 9.70 1.53 -6.19
CA GLN A 72 8.35 2.04 -6.43
C GLN A 72 7.55 2.30 -5.14
N PHE A 73 7.97 1.73 -4.01
CA PHE A 73 7.32 1.88 -2.71
C PHE A 73 7.96 2.94 -1.81
N ASP A 74 8.94 3.72 -2.29
CA ASP A 74 9.64 4.75 -1.48
C ASP A 74 8.69 5.79 -0.86
N PHE A 75 7.54 6.05 -1.47
CA PHE A 75 6.50 6.92 -0.88
C PHE A 75 5.92 6.42 0.46
N LEU A 76 6.23 5.17 0.86
CA LEU A 76 5.85 4.60 2.14
C LEU A 76 6.95 4.67 3.20
N THR A 77 8.16 5.14 2.88
CA THR A 77 9.34 5.12 3.76
C THR A 77 9.02 5.74 5.14
N ASP A 78 8.47 6.95 5.17
CA ASP A 78 8.10 7.64 6.42
C ASP A 78 7.08 6.88 7.29
N ILE A 79 6.23 6.07 6.66
CA ILE A 79 5.22 5.26 7.34
C ILE A 79 5.88 4.02 7.96
N ILE A 80 6.78 3.36 7.21
CA ILE A 80 7.41 2.10 7.65
C ILE A 80 8.57 2.32 8.63
N GLU A 81 9.14 3.52 8.74
CA GLU A 81 10.21 3.82 9.70
C GLU A 81 9.77 3.57 11.15
N LYS A 82 8.48 3.76 11.43
CA LYS A 82 7.87 3.54 12.75
C LYS A 82 7.74 2.05 13.12
N VAL A 83 7.93 1.16 12.15
CA VAL A 83 7.84 -0.29 12.36
C VAL A 83 9.20 -0.81 12.82
N PRO A 84 9.28 -1.58 13.93
CA PRO A 84 10.51 -2.21 14.36
C PRO A 84 11.05 -3.17 13.31
N ASP A 85 12.38 -3.23 13.19
CA ASP A 85 13.04 -4.21 12.31
C ASP A 85 12.80 -5.63 12.80
N ILE A 86 12.74 -6.57 11.87
CA ILE A 86 12.68 -7.99 12.23
C ILE A 86 14.09 -8.40 12.69
N PRO A 87 14.23 -9.01 13.88
CA PRO A 87 15.51 -9.55 14.32
C PRO A 87 16.14 -10.45 13.25
N PRO A 88 17.49 -10.53 13.19
CA PRO A 88 18.16 -11.52 12.38
C PRO A 88 17.63 -12.93 12.70
N PRO A 89 17.52 -13.82 11.69
CA PRO A 89 17.12 -15.21 11.90
C PRO A 89 18.08 -15.96 12.83
#